data_AF-A0A850SF24-F1
#
_entry.id   AF-A0A850SF24-F1
#
_cell.length_a   1.000
_cell.length_b   1.000
_cell.length_c   1.000
_cell.angle_alpha   90.00
_cell.angle_beta   90.00
_cell.angle_gamma   90.00
#
_symmetry.space_group_name_H-M   'P 1'
#
loop_
_entity.id
_entity.type
_entity.pdbx_description
1 polymer ?
#
loop_
_entity_poly.entity_id
_entity_poly.type
_entity_poly.pdbx_seq_one_letter_code
_entity_poly.pdbx_strand_id
1 'polypeptide(L)'
;MTTTPNQTPRTTPNPSSASAPPSSATPTRCGPSSTVSLLPGETPREAERRILRDDPDAAWVWDRLRHDHQWPPEDRPWTTWLLMGGRGAGKTRAGAEWIRHLAETRLDPGAPGRFGARSIALVAESYADAREIMIEGPSGILACSHPSRRPAFSPSRRRLDWPNGAVARLFSAEDPDGLRGFEFYAAWSDELCKWRYPEETWSNLQLALRLGPRPRQAVTTTPRPTALIKRLLKSPETATTRASSHDNAANLSPAFFAEIVQRYHGTRLGRQELMGELIEDVEGALWTWNMIEAARVSAAPELDEIVVAVDPPASAGPAGAACGLIVAGRAGA
;
A
#
# COMPACT_ATOMS: atom_id res chain seq x y z
N MET A 1 -4.68 -47.43 44.24
CA MET A 1 -4.56 -48.90 44.10
C MET A 1 -4.64 -49.22 42.62
N THR A 2 -3.50 -49.15 41.94
CA THR A 2 -2.70 -50.29 41.43
C THR A 2 -3.32 -50.98 40.22
N THR A 3 -2.77 -50.71 39.03
CA THR A 3 -2.06 -51.70 38.19
C THR A 3 -1.57 -51.06 36.87
N THR A 4 -0.26 -50.86 36.77
CA THR A 4 0.56 -50.93 35.53
C THR A 4 0.79 -52.43 35.18
N PRO A 5 1.37 -52.88 34.03
CA PRO A 5 2.54 -52.35 33.27
C PRO A 5 2.34 -52.43 31.71
N ASN A 6 3.22 -52.00 30.78
CA ASN A 6 4.55 -52.57 30.51
C ASN A 6 5.34 -51.81 29.40
N GLN A 7 6.58 -51.44 29.74
CA GLN A 7 7.88 -51.40 29.02
C GLN A 7 8.00 -51.15 27.47
N THR A 8 8.69 -50.03 27.15
CA THR A 8 9.91 -49.77 26.30
C THR A 8 10.45 -50.81 25.28
N PRO A 9 11.30 -50.47 24.24
CA PRO A 9 12.20 -49.30 24.09
C PRO A 9 12.42 -48.66 22.67
N ARG A 10 13.10 -47.50 22.68
CA ARG A 10 14.05 -46.86 21.71
C ARG A 10 14.04 -47.25 20.21
N THR A 11 14.08 -46.24 19.35
CA THR A 11 15.20 -45.98 18.39
C THR A 11 14.99 -44.67 17.62
N THR A 12 15.99 -43.78 17.66
CA THR A 12 16.22 -42.76 16.61
C THR A 12 16.84 -43.44 15.37
N PRO A 13 16.59 -42.90 14.16
CA PRO A 13 17.74 -42.40 13.40
C PRO A 13 17.45 -41.14 12.57
N ASN A 14 18.49 -40.32 12.42
CA ASN A 14 18.77 -39.43 11.29
C ASN A 14 20.20 -39.84 10.82
N PRO A 15 20.70 -39.63 9.57
CA PRO A 15 20.36 -38.54 8.64
C PRO A 15 20.42 -38.88 7.11
N SER A 16 20.16 -37.85 6.30
CA SER A 16 20.67 -37.59 4.93
C SER A 16 20.04 -38.28 3.71
N SER A 17 19.45 -37.45 2.83
CA SER A 17 19.64 -37.53 1.37
C SER A 17 19.30 -36.18 0.73
N ALA A 18 19.96 -35.91 -0.40
CA ALA A 18 20.22 -34.60 -0.98
C ALA A 18 19.15 -34.07 -1.96
N SER A 19 19.05 -32.74 -2.01
CA SER A 19 18.74 -31.82 -3.13
C SER A 19 17.85 -32.25 -4.32
N ALA A 20 16.76 -31.49 -4.51
CA ALA A 20 16.26 -31.04 -5.81
C ALA A 20 15.61 -29.64 -5.64
N PRO A 21 15.70 -28.72 -6.64
CA PRO A 21 15.30 -27.32 -6.46
C PRO A 21 13.77 -27.18 -6.60
N PRO A 22 13.10 -26.30 -5.83
CA PRO A 22 11.72 -25.97 -6.15
C PRO A 22 11.68 -25.10 -7.41
N SER A 23 11.02 -25.65 -8.43
CA SER A 23 10.74 -25.01 -9.72
C SER A 23 10.09 -23.63 -9.55
N SER A 24 10.44 -22.72 -10.45
CA SER A 24 9.80 -21.44 -10.71
C SER A 24 8.27 -21.49 -10.57
N ALA A 25 7.76 -20.98 -9.46
CA ALA A 25 6.34 -20.79 -9.25
C ALA A 25 5.86 -19.63 -10.13
N THR A 26 5.28 -19.98 -11.27
CA THR A 26 4.43 -19.09 -12.06
C THR A 26 3.25 -18.69 -11.15
N PRO A 27 2.86 -17.41 -11.05
CA PRO A 27 1.76 -17.02 -10.17
C PRO A 27 0.45 -17.63 -10.71
N THR A 28 -0.05 -18.62 -10.00
CA THR A 28 -1.32 -19.31 -10.27
C THR A 28 -2.47 -18.32 -10.07
N ARG A 29 -3.28 -18.14 -11.11
CA ARG A 29 -4.51 -17.33 -11.11
C ARG A 29 -5.43 -17.71 -9.94
N CYS A 30 -5.74 -16.74 -9.08
CA CYS A 30 -6.79 -16.83 -8.06
C CYS A 30 -8.19 -16.64 -8.66
N GLY A 31 -9.17 -17.37 -8.14
CA GLY A 31 -10.62 -17.07 -8.27
C GLY A 31 -11.24 -16.83 -6.88
N PRO A 32 -12.55 -16.50 -6.77
CA PRO A 32 -13.48 -16.13 -7.82
C PRO A 32 -13.42 -14.61 -8.03
N SER A 33 -12.78 -14.22 -9.11
CA SER A 33 -12.89 -12.88 -9.66
C SER A 33 -14.36 -12.68 -10.06
N SER A 34 -15.06 -11.77 -9.38
CA SER A 34 -16.26 -11.14 -9.94
C SER A 34 -15.87 -9.96 -10.82
N THR A 35 -14.67 -10.02 -11.43
CA THR A 35 -14.34 -9.17 -12.57
C THR A 35 -15.31 -9.56 -13.66
N VAL A 36 -16.04 -8.57 -14.16
CA VAL A 36 -16.97 -8.70 -15.27
C VAL A 36 -16.33 -9.55 -16.37
N SER A 37 -16.99 -10.65 -16.74
CA SER A 37 -16.58 -11.41 -17.94
C SER A 37 -16.75 -10.50 -19.15
N LEU A 38 -15.62 -10.07 -19.70
CA LEU A 38 -15.57 -9.37 -20.98
C LEU A 38 -16.14 -10.30 -22.04
N LEU A 39 -17.06 -9.77 -22.86
CA LEU A 39 -17.46 -10.46 -24.08
C LEU A 39 -16.27 -10.54 -25.04
N PRO A 40 -16.20 -11.53 -25.95
CA PRO A 40 -15.11 -11.62 -26.91
C PRO A 40 -14.92 -10.32 -27.70
N GLY A 41 -13.73 -9.71 -27.59
CA GLY A 41 -13.39 -8.44 -28.25
C GLY A 41 -13.88 -7.17 -27.55
N GLU A 42 -14.60 -7.28 -26.43
CA GLU A 42 -15.09 -6.15 -25.64
C GLU A 42 -13.97 -5.54 -24.80
N THR A 43 -13.78 -4.23 -24.90
CA THR A 43 -12.88 -3.49 -24.03
C THR A 43 -13.51 -3.30 -22.64
N PRO A 44 -12.70 -3.09 -21.57
CA PRO A 44 -13.23 -2.81 -20.23
C PRO A 44 -14.21 -1.63 -20.19
N ARG A 45 -13.99 -0.60 -21.01
CA ARG A 45 -14.88 0.57 -21.14
C ARG A 45 -16.22 0.22 -21.77
N GLU A 46 -16.23 -0.68 -22.75
CA GLU A 46 -17.47 -1.14 -23.38
C GLU A 46 -18.26 -2.03 -22.43
N ALA A 47 -17.58 -2.89 -21.69
CA ALA A 47 -18.18 -3.72 -20.65
C ALA A 47 -18.81 -2.89 -19.53
N GLU A 48 -18.12 -1.86 -19.03
CA GLU A 48 -18.67 -0.91 -18.07
C GLU A 48 -19.90 -0.19 -18.64
N ARG A 49 -19.84 0.35 -19.86
CA ARG A 49 -20.98 1.03 -20.49
C ARG A 49 -22.18 0.11 -20.69
N ARG A 50 -21.96 -1.15 -21.02
CA ARG A 50 -23.03 -2.15 -21.15
C ARG A 50 -23.67 -2.41 -19.79
N ILE A 51 -22.87 -2.65 -18.76
CA ILE A 51 -23.37 -2.87 -17.39
C ILE A 51 -24.18 -1.70 -16.89
N LEU A 52 -23.68 -0.47 -17.06
CA LEU A 52 -24.38 0.74 -16.63
C LEU A 52 -25.67 1.01 -17.42
N ARG A 53 -25.75 0.53 -18.67
CA ARG A 53 -26.96 0.61 -19.48
C ARG A 53 -28.02 -0.38 -19.00
N ASP A 54 -27.60 -1.60 -18.71
CA ASP A 54 -28.50 -2.69 -18.31
C ASP A 54 -28.96 -2.53 -16.84
N ASP A 55 -28.10 -1.98 -15.99
CA ASP A 55 -28.34 -1.73 -14.57
C ASP A 55 -27.66 -0.40 -14.17
N PRO A 56 -28.40 0.73 -14.21
CA PRO A 56 -27.86 2.03 -13.79
C PRO A 56 -27.34 2.04 -12.34
N ASP A 57 -27.90 1.19 -11.48
CA ASP A 57 -27.45 1.07 -10.08
C ASP A 57 -26.11 0.35 -9.95
N ALA A 58 -25.66 -0.34 -11.01
CA ALA A 58 -24.34 -0.95 -11.07
C ALA A 58 -23.20 0.07 -11.00
N ALA A 59 -23.46 1.36 -11.24
CA ALA A 59 -22.50 2.45 -11.02
C ALA A 59 -21.95 2.49 -9.58
N TRP A 60 -22.74 1.98 -8.63
CA TRP A 60 -22.39 1.89 -7.20
C TRP A 60 -22.05 0.45 -6.76
N VAL A 61 -21.97 -0.49 -7.71
CA VAL A 61 -21.52 -1.88 -7.48
C VAL A 61 -20.06 -1.98 -7.91
N TRP A 62 -19.19 -1.40 -7.08
CA TRP A 62 -17.76 -1.28 -7.36
C TRP A 62 -17.06 -2.60 -7.62
N ASP A 63 -17.50 -3.69 -6.98
CA ASP A 63 -16.94 -5.04 -7.17
C ASP A 63 -16.95 -5.50 -8.64
N ARG A 64 -17.88 -4.99 -9.46
CA ARG A 64 -17.96 -5.29 -10.89
C ARG A 64 -17.07 -4.39 -11.76
N LEU A 65 -16.78 -3.18 -11.30
CA LEU A 65 -16.13 -2.14 -12.09
C LEU A 65 -14.66 -1.89 -11.72
N ARG A 66 -14.23 -2.39 -10.56
CA ARG A 66 -12.88 -2.22 -10.05
C ARG A 66 -11.84 -3.00 -10.86
N HIS A 67 -10.65 -2.44 -10.95
CA HIS A 67 -9.46 -3.21 -11.30
C HIS A 67 -8.98 -4.04 -10.11
N ASP A 68 -8.27 -5.14 -10.37
CA ASP A 68 -7.80 -6.07 -9.33
C ASP A 68 -6.95 -5.37 -8.24
N HIS A 69 -6.13 -4.38 -8.61
CA HIS A 69 -5.29 -3.62 -7.66
C HIS A 69 -6.08 -2.69 -6.74
N GLN A 70 -7.33 -2.38 -7.07
CA GLN A 70 -8.20 -1.45 -6.33
C GLN A 70 -8.98 -2.12 -5.20
N TRP A 71 -8.60 -3.35 -4.83
CA TRP A 71 -9.12 -4.05 -3.67
C TRP A 71 -7.98 -4.70 -2.89
N PRO A 72 -8.07 -4.79 -1.55
CA PRO A 72 -7.11 -5.55 -0.78
C PRO A 72 -7.11 -7.03 -1.19
N PRO A 73 -5.93 -7.68 -1.21
CA PRO A 73 -5.82 -9.13 -1.34
C PRO A 73 -6.64 -9.86 -0.25
N GLU A 74 -7.24 -10.98 -0.63
CA GLU A 74 -8.09 -11.82 0.24
C GLU A 74 -7.46 -13.19 0.53
N ASP A 75 -6.28 -13.45 -0.03
CA ASP A 75 -5.53 -14.70 0.10
C ASP A 75 -5.01 -14.94 1.53
N ARG A 76 -4.86 -13.88 2.32
CA ARG A 76 -4.38 -13.96 3.70
C ARG A 76 -4.95 -12.86 4.59
N PRO A 77 -4.97 -13.05 5.93
CA PRO A 77 -5.24 -11.97 6.86
C PRO A 77 -4.23 -10.81 6.72
N TRP A 78 -4.71 -9.59 6.92
CA TRP A 78 -3.89 -8.39 6.93
C TRP A 78 -4.48 -7.34 7.87
N THR A 79 -3.62 -6.45 8.33
CA THR A 79 -3.98 -5.28 9.16
C THR A 79 -3.88 -4.00 8.34
N THR A 80 -2.87 -3.90 7.47
CA THR A 80 -2.66 -2.73 6.60
C THR A 80 -2.75 -3.16 5.15
N TRP A 81 -3.57 -2.46 4.38
CA TRP A 81 -3.56 -2.53 2.92
C TRP A 81 -2.82 -1.32 2.37
N LEU A 82 -1.66 -1.55 1.74
CA LEU A 82 -0.85 -0.53 1.11
C LEU A 82 -1.07 -0.56 -0.41
N LEU A 83 -1.88 0.38 -0.90
CA LEU A 83 -2.08 0.62 -2.33
C LEU A 83 -1.12 1.72 -2.81
N MET A 84 -0.08 1.29 -3.52
CA MET A 84 0.86 2.21 -4.18
C MET A 84 0.56 2.31 -5.65
N GLY A 85 0.70 3.50 -6.22
CA GLY A 85 0.56 3.61 -7.65
C GLY A 85 0.81 4.98 -8.22
N GLY A 86 0.88 5.04 -9.54
CA GLY A 86 1.02 6.29 -10.28
C GLY A 86 -0.19 7.21 -10.15
N ARG A 87 -0.05 8.42 -10.66
CA ARG A 87 -1.14 9.39 -10.81
C ARG A 87 -2.19 8.81 -11.76
N GLY A 88 -3.45 8.98 -11.41
CA GLY A 88 -4.53 8.42 -12.22
C GLY A 88 -4.70 6.90 -12.13
N ALA A 89 -3.91 6.17 -11.34
CA ALA A 89 -4.09 4.72 -11.13
C ALA A 89 -5.39 4.33 -10.37
N GLY A 90 -6.21 5.32 -9.97
CA GLY A 90 -7.48 5.08 -9.30
C GLY A 90 -7.38 4.79 -7.79
N LYS A 91 -6.31 5.24 -7.13
CA LYS A 91 -6.07 5.01 -5.70
C LYS A 91 -7.13 5.64 -4.80
N THR A 92 -7.46 6.91 -5.03
CA THR A 92 -8.45 7.66 -4.24
C THR A 92 -9.81 6.99 -4.29
N ARG A 93 -10.26 6.56 -5.48
CA ARG A 93 -11.53 5.83 -5.63
C ARG A 93 -11.50 4.50 -4.90
N ALA A 94 -10.39 3.76 -4.99
CA ALA A 94 -10.23 2.49 -4.25
C ALA A 94 -10.35 2.69 -2.73
N GLY A 95 -9.72 3.72 -2.17
CA GLY A 95 -9.83 4.07 -0.75
C GLY A 95 -11.25 4.47 -0.34
N ALA A 96 -11.91 5.32 -1.14
CA ALA A 96 -13.29 5.74 -0.90
C ALA A 96 -14.28 4.57 -0.93
N GLU A 97 -14.17 3.69 -1.94
CA GLU A 97 -15.04 2.51 -2.08
C GLU A 97 -14.78 1.47 -0.99
N TRP A 98 -13.53 1.30 -0.54
CA TRP A 98 -13.24 0.42 0.59
C TRP A 98 -13.85 0.94 1.89
N ILE A 99 -13.73 2.25 2.17
CA ILE A 99 -14.37 2.88 3.32
C ILE A 99 -15.89 2.78 3.24
N ARG A 100 -16.46 3.03 2.05
CA ARG A 100 -17.89 2.88 1.81
C ARG A 100 -18.35 1.44 2.05
N HIS A 101 -17.65 0.45 1.50
CA HIS A 101 -17.93 -0.96 1.73
C HIS A 101 -17.91 -1.27 3.22
N LEU A 102 -16.88 -0.83 3.94
CA LEU A 102 -16.84 -0.99 5.39
C LEU A 102 -18.02 -0.28 6.08
N ALA A 103 -18.34 0.96 5.74
CA ALA A 103 -19.43 1.67 6.38
C ALA A 103 -20.79 1.01 6.13
N GLU A 104 -21.05 0.52 4.90
CA GLU A 104 -22.33 -0.04 4.48
C GLU A 104 -22.54 -1.51 4.87
N THR A 105 -21.47 -2.29 5.03
CA THR A 105 -21.58 -3.71 5.37
C THR A 105 -22.05 -3.87 6.81
N ARG A 106 -23.20 -4.55 7.00
CA ARG A 106 -23.83 -4.74 8.32
C ARG A 106 -22.85 -5.36 9.31
N LEU A 107 -22.95 -4.94 10.58
CA LEU A 107 -22.33 -5.63 11.70
C LEU A 107 -22.98 -7.01 11.86
N ASP A 108 -22.18 -7.97 12.31
CA ASP A 108 -22.66 -9.22 12.87
C ASP A 108 -23.60 -8.87 14.04
N PRO A 109 -24.90 -9.24 14.00
CA PRO A 109 -25.89 -8.87 15.02
C PRO A 109 -25.51 -9.31 16.44
N GLY A 110 -24.54 -10.21 16.58
CA GLY A 110 -24.04 -10.75 17.85
C GLY A 110 -22.74 -10.14 18.37
N ALA A 111 -22.14 -9.12 17.75
CA ALA A 111 -20.91 -8.51 18.26
C ALA A 111 -21.18 -7.82 19.62
N PRO A 112 -20.64 -8.32 20.75
CA PRO A 112 -20.90 -7.74 22.05
C PRO A 112 -20.12 -6.43 22.17
N GLY A 113 -20.81 -5.29 22.12
CA GLY A 113 -20.17 -3.98 22.29
C GLY A 113 -21.13 -2.79 22.20
N ARG A 114 -20.91 -1.81 23.07
CA ARG A 114 -21.68 -0.56 23.29
C ARG A 114 -21.64 0.44 22.12
N PHE A 115 -21.12 0.03 20.95
CA PHE A 115 -20.77 0.91 19.83
C PHE A 115 -21.36 0.39 18.52
N GLY A 116 -22.67 0.58 18.34
CA GLY A 116 -23.42 0.19 17.12
C GLY A 116 -23.04 0.97 15.84
N ALA A 117 -21.93 1.71 15.86
CA ALA A 117 -21.45 2.57 14.78
C ALA A 117 -19.98 2.27 14.50
N ARG A 118 -19.62 1.89 13.26
CA ARG A 118 -18.22 1.80 12.84
C ARG A 118 -17.61 3.20 12.92
N SER A 119 -16.73 3.44 13.90
CA SER A 119 -15.90 4.64 13.99
C SER A 119 -14.71 4.48 13.06
N ILE A 120 -14.59 5.37 12.08
CA ILE A 120 -13.60 5.32 11.00
C ILE A 120 -12.77 6.62 11.00
N ALA A 121 -11.46 6.52 10.84
CA ALA A 121 -10.57 7.67 10.64
C ALA A 121 -10.28 7.89 9.15
N LEU A 122 -10.38 9.12 8.68
CA LEU A 122 -9.95 9.56 7.35
C LEU A 122 -8.80 10.54 7.53
N VAL A 123 -7.58 10.13 7.23
CA VAL A 123 -6.37 10.91 7.47
C VAL A 123 -5.80 11.32 6.12
N ALA A 124 -5.73 12.64 5.88
CA ALA A 124 -5.05 13.21 4.73
C ALA A 124 -3.84 14.03 5.18
N GLU A 125 -3.11 14.62 4.23
CA GLU A 125 -2.09 15.63 4.51
C GLU A 125 -2.72 16.80 5.30
N SER A 126 -3.63 17.55 4.69
CA SER A 126 -4.38 18.62 5.35
C SER A 126 -5.88 18.32 5.48
N TYR A 127 -6.59 19.08 6.32
CA TYR A 127 -8.06 19.01 6.36
C TYR A 127 -8.71 19.45 5.03
N ALA A 128 -8.05 20.33 4.28
CA ALA A 128 -8.53 20.77 2.97
C ALA A 128 -8.44 19.60 1.96
N ASP A 129 -7.32 18.88 1.94
CA ASP A 129 -7.17 17.69 1.08
C ASP A 129 -8.18 16.61 1.43
N ALA A 130 -8.40 16.35 2.73
CA ALA A 130 -9.41 15.41 3.16
C ALA A 130 -10.79 15.80 2.60
N ARG A 131 -11.22 17.06 2.77
CA ARG A 131 -12.51 17.54 2.25
C ARG A 131 -12.58 17.46 0.73
N GLU A 132 -11.65 18.09 0.03
CA GLU A 132 -11.73 18.34 -1.41
C GLU A 132 -11.44 17.10 -2.26
N ILE A 133 -10.63 16.17 -1.75
CA ILE A 133 -10.22 14.97 -2.48
C ILE A 133 -10.96 13.74 -1.97
N MET A 134 -10.91 13.48 -0.65
CA MET A 134 -11.45 12.23 -0.09
C MET A 134 -12.98 12.26 0.08
N ILE A 135 -13.58 13.42 0.36
CA ILE A 135 -15.03 13.52 0.63
C ILE A 135 -15.81 14.01 -0.59
N GLU A 136 -15.54 15.24 -1.03
CA GLU A 136 -16.33 15.98 -2.02
C GLU A 136 -15.79 15.80 -3.45
N GLY A 137 -14.57 15.28 -3.59
CA GLY A 137 -13.91 15.09 -4.87
C GLY A 137 -14.64 14.09 -5.79
N PRO A 138 -14.34 14.08 -7.10
CA PRO A 138 -15.00 13.17 -8.06
C PRO A 138 -14.82 11.69 -7.77
N SER A 139 -13.74 11.32 -7.08
CA SER A 139 -13.46 9.96 -6.58
C SER A 139 -13.66 9.84 -5.07
N GLY A 140 -14.23 10.85 -4.42
CA GLY A 140 -14.46 10.90 -3.00
C GLY A 140 -15.69 10.10 -2.58
N ILE A 141 -15.85 9.94 -1.26
CA ILE A 141 -16.89 9.10 -0.66
C ILE A 141 -18.30 9.51 -1.09
N LEU A 142 -18.60 10.82 -1.18
CA LEU A 142 -19.94 11.28 -1.55
C LEU A 142 -20.32 10.92 -2.99
N ALA A 143 -19.35 11.01 -3.91
CA ALA A 143 -19.53 10.63 -5.31
C ALA A 143 -19.67 9.11 -5.47
N CYS A 144 -18.90 8.33 -4.69
CA CYS A 144 -18.93 6.86 -4.71
C CYS A 144 -20.15 6.26 -4.00
N SER A 145 -20.91 7.05 -3.24
CA SER A 145 -22.06 6.55 -2.47
C SER A 145 -23.38 6.69 -3.23
N HIS A 146 -24.15 5.59 -3.25
CA HIS A 146 -25.50 5.57 -3.81
C HIS A 146 -26.38 6.62 -3.11
N PRO A 147 -27.22 7.40 -3.82
CA PRO A 147 -28.03 8.47 -3.22
C PRO A 147 -28.85 8.04 -1.99
N SER A 148 -29.40 6.82 -1.97
CA SER A 148 -30.19 6.32 -0.83
C SER A 148 -29.36 5.91 0.40
N ARG A 149 -28.04 5.77 0.26
CA ARG A 149 -27.11 5.33 1.32
C ARG A 149 -26.01 6.35 1.62
N ARG A 150 -26.00 7.47 0.89
CA ARG A 150 -24.97 8.50 0.98
C ARG A 150 -24.89 9.07 2.40
N PRO A 151 -23.68 9.17 2.98
CA PRO A 151 -23.51 9.81 4.28
C PRO A 151 -23.76 11.31 4.22
N ALA A 152 -24.26 11.86 5.32
CA ALA A 152 -24.32 13.30 5.53
C ALA A 152 -22.94 13.82 5.95
N PHE A 153 -22.42 14.83 5.25
CA PHE A 153 -21.16 15.49 5.59
C PHE A 153 -21.40 16.76 6.42
N SER A 154 -20.69 16.87 7.54
CA SER A 154 -20.68 18.06 8.39
C SER A 154 -19.27 18.67 8.40
N PRO A 155 -19.02 19.73 7.60
CA PRO A 155 -17.70 20.36 7.51
C PRO A 155 -17.20 20.91 8.85
N SER A 156 -18.07 21.55 9.63
CA SER A 156 -17.72 22.12 10.94
C SER A 156 -17.35 21.07 11.98
N ARG A 157 -17.96 19.88 11.90
CA ARG A 157 -17.65 18.74 12.77
C ARG A 157 -16.58 17.81 12.18
N ARG A 158 -16.14 18.06 10.95
CA ARG A 158 -15.16 17.25 10.21
C ARG A 158 -15.57 15.77 10.18
N ARG A 159 -16.83 15.50 9.85
CA ARG A 159 -17.46 14.18 10.06
C ARG A 159 -18.45 13.80 8.96
N LEU A 160 -18.46 12.52 8.63
CA LEU A 160 -19.49 11.85 7.83
C LEU A 160 -20.35 10.95 8.72
N ASP A 161 -21.66 11.03 8.55
CA ASP A 161 -22.66 10.23 9.27
C ASP A 161 -23.49 9.42 8.26
N TRP A 162 -23.39 8.09 8.27
CA TRP A 162 -24.19 7.21 7.40
C TRP A 162 -25.59 6.96 8.00
N PRO A 163 -26.62 6.71 7.16
CA PRO A 163 -27.97 6.38 7.64
C PRO A 163 -28.05 5.15 8.55
N ASN A 164 -27.10 4.22 8.43
CA ASN A 164 -27.00 3.01 9.26
C ASN A 164 -26.26 3.23 10.59
N GLY A 165 -25.85 4.46 10.89
CA GLY A 165 -25.14 4.83 12.11
C GLY A 165 -23.61 4.76 12.00
N ALA A 166 -23.01 4.27 10.91
CA ALA A 166 -21.55 4.35 10.75
C ALA A 166 -21.07 5.81 10.69
N VAL A 167 -19.88 6.08 11.22
CA VAL A 167 -19.32 7.43 11.34
C VAL A 167 -17.87 7.45 10.90
N ALA A 168 -17.51 8.37 10.01
CA ALA A 168 -16.11 8.66 9.70
C ALA A 168 -15.75 10.08 10.13
N ARG A 169 -14.55 10.28 10.69
CA ARG A 169 -14.02 11.60 11.06
C ARG A 169 -12.76 11.91 10.27
N LEU A 170 -12.62 13.16 9.87
CA LEU A 170 -11.45 13.65 9.15
C LEU A 170 -10.37 14.07 10.15
N PHE A 171 -9.12 13.79 9.79
CA PHE A 171 -7.91 14.17 10.50
C PHE A 171 -6.87 14.67 9.50
N SER A 172 -5.96 15.51 9.97
CA SER A 172 -4.83 16.00 9.19
C SER A 172 -3.53 15.46 9.78
N ALA A 173 -2.64 15.01 8.92
CA ALA A 173 -1.29 14.60 9.30
C ALA A 173 -0.36 15.77 9.64
N GLU A 174 -0.82 17.02 9.50
CA GLU A 174 -0.15 18.22 10.03
C GLU A 174 -0.38 18.39 11.53
N ASP A 175 -1.40 17.73 12.10
CA ASP A 175 -1.74 17.74 13.52
C ASP A 175 -1.80 16.31 14.08
N PRO A 176 -0.64 15.68 14.37
CA PRO A 176 -0.58 14.30 14.86
C PRO A 176 -1.39 14.09 16.15
N ASP A 177 -1.41 15.09 17.03
CA ASP A 177 -2.07 14.99 18.35
C ASP A 177 -3.60 14.99 18.23
N GLY A 178 -4.15 15.49 17.13
CA GLY A 178 -5.59 15.44 16.84
C GLY A 178 -6.19 14.02 16.83
N LEU A 179 -5.38 12.98 16.60
CA LEU A 179 -5.81 11.57 16.68
C LEU A 179 -5.91 11.03 18.11
N ARG A 180 -5.28 11.69 19.10
CA ARG A 180 -5.27 11.22 20.48
C ARG A 180 -6.67 11.28 21.09
N GLY A 181 -6.97 10.30 21.94
CA GLY A 181 -8.28 10.18 22.60
C GLY A 181 -9.37 9.56 21.71
N PHE A 182 -9.12 9.35 20.42
CA PHE A 182 -10.05 8.65 19.53
C PHE A 182 -9.79 7.14 19.47
N GLU A 183 -10.83 6.43 19.00
CA GLU A 183 -10.90 4.97 18.86
C GLU A 183 -11.56 4.62 17.54
N PHE A 184 -10.92 3.73 16.77
CA PHE A 184 -11.36 3.37 15.43
C PHE A 184 -11.34 1.86 15.18
N TYR A 185 -12.31 1.42 14.38
CA TYR A 185 -12.36 0.09 13.76
C TYR A 185 -11.55 0.06 12.46
N ALA A 186 -11.51 1.18 11.76
CA ALA A 186 -10.78 1.29 10.51
C ALA A 186 -10.23 2.68 10.25
N ALA A 187 -9.23 2.76 9.38
CA ALA A 187 -8.69 4.03 8.91
C ALA A 187 -8.37 4.03 7.42
N TRP A 188 -8.46 5.18 6.78
CA TRP A 188 -7.90 5.42 5.46
C TRP A 188 -6.91 6.57 5.53
N SER A 189 -5.66 6.29 5.23
CA SER A 189 -4.53 7.22 5.18
C SER A 189 -4.19 7.55 3.73
N ASP A 190 -4.63 8.71 3.24
CA ASP A 190 -4.40 9.15 1.86
C ASP A 190 -3.10 9.96 1.73
N GLU A 191 -2.45 9.79 0.57
CA GLU A 191 -1.18 10.42 0.20
C GLU A 191 -0.12 10.37 1.31
N LEU A 192 0.06 9.21 1.95
CA LEU A 192 0.96 9.02 3.11
C LEU A 192 2.38 9.59 2.88
N CYS A 193 2.90 9.52 1.65
CA CYS A 193 4.23 10.04 1.33
C CYS A 193 4.33 11.57 1.28
N LYS A 194 3.21 12.29 1.34
CA LYS A 194 3.17 13.77 1.44
C LYS A 194 3.11 14.27 2.88
N TRP A 195 2.77 13.42 3.85
CA TRP A 195 2.57 13.85 5.22
C TRP A 195 3.79 14.55 5.80
N ARG A 196 3.56 15.70 6.45
CA ARG A 196 4.60 16.48 7.11
C ARG A 196 5.20 15.78 8.33
N TYR A 197 4.35 15.08 9.09
CA TYR A 197 4.71 14.38 10.32
C TYR A 197 4.33 12.89 10.22
N PRO A 198 4.96 12.12 9.30
CA PRO A 198 4.49 10.78 8.94
C PRO A 198 4.60 9.79 10.09
N GLU A 199 5.71 9.78 10.83
CA GLU A 199 5.95 8.82 11.91
C GLU A 199 5.06 9.08 13.14
N GLU A 200 4.90 10.34 13.54
CA GLU A 200 4.08 10.73 14.70
C GLU A 200 2.59 10.49 14.42
N THR A 201 2.10 10.94 13.26
CA THR A 201 0.70 10.72 12.85
C THR A 201 0.41 9.23 12.72
N TRP A 202 1.31 8.48 12.05
CA TRP A 202 1.16 7.03 11.90
C TRP A 202 1.09 6.33 13.25
N SER A 203 1.98 6.67 14.19
CA SER A 203 2.03 6.07 15.52
C SER A 203 0.76 6.37 16.33
N ASN A 204 0.29 7.60 16.35
CA ASN A 204 -0.96 7.96 17.02
C ASN A 204 -2.17 7.24 16.39
N LEU A 205 -2.19 7.08 15.06
CA LEU A 205 -3.20 6.29 14.37
C LEU A 205 -3.18 4.81 14.76
N GLN A 206 -1.99 4.20 14.85
CA GLN A 206 -1.86 2.79 15.26
C GLN A 206 -2.40 2.58 16.68
N LEU A 207 -2.15 3.52 17.59
CA LEU A 207 -2.69 3.47 18.95
C LEU A 207 -4.21 3.69 18.99
N ALA A 208 -4.77 4.44 18.03
CA ALA A 208 -6.20 4.69 17.89
C ALA A 208 -6.98 3.51 17.27
N LEU A 209 -6.32 2.67 16.46
CA LEU A 209 -6.87 1.48 15.83
C LEU A 209 -6.96 0.30 16.80
N ARG A 210 -7.96 0.33 17.69
CA ARG A 210 -8.11 -0.66 18.77
C ARG A 210 -9.53 -1.19 18.98
N LEU A 211 -10.46 -0.88 18.07
CA LEU A 211 -11.84 -1.39 18.17
C LEU A 211 -12.04 -2.64 17.31
N GLY A 212 -12.84 -3.57 17.85
CA GLY A 212 -13.24 -4.80 17.18
C GLY A 212 -12.15 -5.89 17.18
N PRO A 213 -12.46 -7.05 16.60
CA PRO A 213 -11.57 -8.22 16.65
C PRO A 213 -10.33 -8.08 15.76
N ARG A 214 -10.40 -7.23 14.72
CA ARG A 214 -9.30 -7.00 13.78
C ARG A 214 -9.44 -5.61 13.15
N PRO A 215 -8.96 -4.54 13.80
CA PRO A 215 -8.94 -3.22 13.19
C PRO A 215 -8.07 -3.24 11.92
N ARG A 216 -8.50 -2.53 10.86
CA ARG A 216 -7.80 -2.53 9.57
C ARG A 216 -7.63 -1.13 9.01
N GLN A 217 -6.61 -0.91 8.20
CA GLN A 217 -6.42 0.37 7.53
C GLN A 217 -6.03 0.22 6.06
N ALA A 218 -6.47 1.19 5.25
CA ALA A 218 -5.99 1.37 3.89
C ALA A 218 -5.01 2.55 3.84
N VAL A 219 -3.97 2.41 3.04
CA VAL A 219 -2.98 3.44 2.76
C VAL A 219 -2.90 3.60 1.25
N THR A 220 -3.17 4.80 0.76
CA THR A 220 -3.05 5.13 -0.67
C THR A 220 -1.91 6.12 -0.84
N THR A 221 -0.97 5.84 -1.75
CA THR A 221 0.14 6.77 -1.97
C THR A 221 0.81 6.60 -3.33
N THR A 222 1.44 7.67 -3.80
CA THR A 222 2.48 7.57 -4.83
C THR A 222 3.82 7.33 -4.10
N PRO A 223 4.51 6.21 -4.33
CA PRO A 223 5.57 5.76 -3.43
C PRO A 223 6.80 6.66 -3.42
N ARG A 224 7.35 6.87 -2.23
CA ARG A 224 8.68 7.44 -1.98
C ARG A 224 9.45 6.53 -1.02
N PRO A 225 10.80 6.45 -1.10
CA PRO A 225 11.61 5.53 -0.30
C PRO A 225 11.80 6.00 1.16
N THR A 226 10.71 6.36 1.84
CA THR A 226 10.74 6.76 3.25
C THR A 226 10.89 5.55 4.17
N ALA A 227 11.42 5.77 5.38
CA ALA A 227 11.57 4.71 6.39
C ALA A 227 10.21 4.03 6.70
N LEU A 228 9.14 4.81 6.82
CA LEU A 228 7.79 4.30 7.05
C LEU A 228 7.31 3.39 5.91
N ILE A 229 7.45 3.81 4.65
CA ILE A 229 7.03 2.98 3.50
C ILE A 229 7.83 1.67 3.44
N LYS A 230 9.14 1.73 3.66
CA LYS A 230 9.99 0.53 3.71
C LYS A 230 9.57 -0.40 4.85
N ARG A 231 9.20 0.14 6.01
CA ARG A 231 8.72 -0.62 7.17
C ARG A 231 7.37 -1.29 6.89
N LEU A 232 6.44 -0.59 6.25
CA LEU A 232 5.14 -1.16 5.85
C LEU A 232 5.32 -2.28 4.83
N LEU A 233 6.16 -2.06 3.81
CA LEU A 233 6.44 -3.07 2.79
C LEU A 233 7.08 -4.35 3.33
N LYS A 234 7.90 -4.24 4.38
CA LYS A 234 8.53 -5.40 5.03
C LYS A 234 7.62 -6.11 6.04
N SER A 235 6.50 -5.50 6.41
CA SER A 235 5.61 -6.05 7.44
C SER A 235 4.78 -7.21 6.88
N PRO A 236 4.78 -8.39 7.52
CA PRO A 236 3.96 -9.53 7.08
C PRO A 236 2.45 -9.25 7.16
N GLU A 237 2.05 -8.33 8.06
CA GLU A 237 0.67 -7.89 8.24
C GLU A 237 0.20 -6.88 7.19
N THR A 238 1.08 -6.51 6.25
CA THR A 238 0.75 -5.61 5.15
C THR A 238 0.44 -6.41 3.89
N ALA A 239 -0.76 -6.20 3.35
CA ALA A 239 -1.10 -6.60 2.01
C ALA A 239 -0.81 -5.44 1.06
N THR A 240 -0.11 -5.68 -0.05
CA THR A 240 0.30 -4.61 -0.98
C THR A 240 -0.34 -4.83 -2.34
N THR A 241 -0.89 -3.76 -2.91
CA THR A 241 -1.26 -3.72 -4.33
C THR A 241 -0.51 -2.57 -5.02
N ARG A 242 -0.23 -2.76 -6.31
CA ARG A 242 0.51 -1.79 -7.13
C ARG A 242 -0.22 -1.54 -8.43
N ALA A 243 -0.18 -0.30 -8.90
CA ALA A 243 -0.69 0.03 -10.22
C ALA A 243 0.00 1.25 -10.83
N SER A 244 0.21 1.15 -12.13
CA SER A 244 0.59 2.26 -13.00
C SER A 244 -0.64 3.05 -13.45
N SER A 245 -0.37 4.17 -14.12
CA SER A 245 -1.39 4.95 -14.83
C SER A 245 -1.99 4.14 -15.98
N HIS A 246 -1.23 3.22 -16.57
CA HIS A 246 -1.65 2.38 -17.69
C HIS A 246 -2.72 1.36 -17.26
N ASP A 247 -2.63 0.84 -16.04
CA ASP A 247 -3.60 -0.13 -15.51
C ASP A 247 -5.01 0.45 -15.41
N ASN A 248 -5.12 1.78 -15.30
CA ASN A 248 -6.38 2.52 -15.28
C ASN A 248 -6.57 3.39 -16.53
N ALA A 249 -5.92 3.06 -17.66
CA ALA A 249 -5.95 3.87 -18.87
C ALA A 249 -7.37 4.13 -19.39
N ALA A 250 -8.26 3.15 -19.23
CA ALA A 250 -9.67 3.24 -19.57
C ALA A 250 -10.42 4.33 -18.77
N ASN A 251 -9.87 4.89 -17.69
CA ASN A 251 -10.49 5.97 -16.93
C ASN A 251 -9.76 7.31 -17.08
N LEU A 252 -8.74 7.36 -17.94
CA LEU A 252 -7.93 8.54 -18.17
C LEU A 252 -8.18 9.11 -19.57
N SER A 253 -7.81 10.38 -19.74
CA SER A 253 -7.91 11.07 -21.03
C SER A 253 -6.89 10.49 -22.02
N PRO A 254 -7.26 10.19 -23.26
CA PRO A 254 -6.28 9.84 -24.30
C PRO A 254 -5.21 10.92 -24.48
N ALA A 255 -5.56 12.21 -24.33
CA ALA A 255 -4.61 13.32 -24.40
C ALA A 255 -3.59 13.29 -23.26
N PHE A 256 -3.99 12.83 -22.07
CA PHE A 256 -3.05 12.64 -20.95
C PHE A 256 -1.94 11.64 -21.32
N PHE A 257 -2.28 10.55 -22.02
CA PHE A 257 -1.26 9.62 -22.50
C PHE A 257 -0.40 10.20 -23.62
N ALA A 258 -1.04 10.82 -24.62
CA ALA A 258 -0.37 11.36 -25.78
C ALA A 258 0.65 12.47 -25.41
N GLU A 259 0.36 13.27 -24.39
CA GLU A 259 1.17 14.43 -24.03
C GLU A 259 1.99 14.24 -22.76
N ILE A 260 1.36 13.82 -21.67
CA ILE A 260 1.99 13.79 -20.34
C ILE A 260 2.76 12.49 -20.16
N VAL A 261 2.13 11.34 -20.39
CA VAL A 261 2.79 10.05 -20.23
C VAL A 261 3.96 9.92 -21.19
N GLN A 262 3.77 10.33 -22.45
CA GLN A 262 4.84 10.30 -23.44
C GLN A 262 6.03 11.21 -23.06
N ARG A 263 5.77 12.41 -22.53
CA ARG A 263 6.83 13.34 -22.09
C ARG A 263 7.69 12.77 -20.99
N TYR A 264 7.10 12.03 -20.05
CA TYR A 264 7.82 11.46 -18.91
C TYR A 264 8.23 10.00 -19.11
N HIS A 265 7.95 9.41 -20.28
CA HIS A 265 8.32 8.04 -20.60
C HIS A 265 9.85 7.83 -20.48
N GLY A 266 10.25 6.73 -19.85
CA GLY A 266 11.67 6.40 -19.63
C GLY A 266 12.39 7.29 -18.60
N THR A 267 11.74 8.33 -18.07
CA THR A 267 12.34 9.18 -17.04
C THR A 267 12.14 8.58 -15.65
N ARG A 268 13.03 8.91 -14.71
CA ARG A 268 12.86 8.59 -13.29
C ARG A 268 11.53 9.13 -12.74
N LEU A 269 11.19 10.37 -13.09
CA LEU A 269 9.94 10.99 -12.65
C LEU A 269 8.72 10.21 -13.17
N GLY A 270 8.73 9.76 -14.43
CA GLY A 270 7.69 8.91 -14.99
C GLY A 270 7.58 7.55 -14.31
N ARG A 271 8.70 6.90 -13.99
CA ARG A 271 8.71 5.63 -13.23
C ARG A 271 8.03 5.80 -11.85
N GLN A 272 8.32 6.89 -11.14
CA GLN A 272 7.68 7.14 -9.85
C GLN A 272 6.21 7.58 -10.00
N GLU A 273 5.98 8.67 -10.73
CA GLU A 273 4.68 9.36 -10.77
C GLU A 273 3.68 8.71 -11.72
N LEU A 274 4.11 7.90 -12.70
CA LEU A 274 3.22 7.21 -13.64
C LEU A 274 3.21 5.70 -13.45
N MET A 275 4.36 5.07 -13.21
CA MET A 275 4.42 3.61 -12.99
C MET A 275 4.19 3.22 -11.52
N GLY A 276 4.29 4.18 -10.59
CA GLY A 276 4.14 3.88 -9.16
C GLY A 276 5.30 3.03 -8.63
N GLU A 277 6.49 3.16 -9.20
CA GLU A 277 7.67 2.44 -8.76
C GLU A 277 8.27 3.09 -7.51
N LEU A 278 8.66 2.26 -6.53
CA LEU A 278 9.46 2.71 -5.40
C LEU A 278 10.91 2.80 -5.86
N ILE A 279 11.37 4.00 -6.20
CA ILE A 279 12.74 4.21 -6.67
C ILE A 279 13.63 4.53 -5.46
N GLU A 280 14.55 3.61 -5.14
CA GLU A 280 15.48 3.76 -4.01
C GLU A 280 16.78 4.49 -4.38
N ASP A 281 17.07 4.69 -5.67
CA ASP A 281 18.24 5.46 -6.11
C ASP A 281 18.14 6.91 -5.60
N VAL A 282 19.24 7.47 -5.11
CA VAL A 282 19.31 8.86 -4.65
C VAL A 282 19.40 9.80 -5.86
N GLU A 283 18.57 10.85 -5.87
CA GLU A 283 18.60 11.86 -6.94
C GLU A 283 19.94 12.62 -6.92
N GLY A 284 20.60 12.71 -8.09
CA GLY A 284 21.94 13.30 -8.20
C GLY A 284 23.08 12.38 -7.79
N ALA A 285 22.82 11.10 -7.47
CA ALA A 285 23.89 10.15 -7.22
C ALA A 285 24.78 9.99 -8.46
N LEU A 286 26.09 10.13 -8.28
CA LEU A 286 27.09 9.91 -9.33
C LEU A 286 27.12 8.45 -9.81
N TRP A 287 26.65 7.52 -8.97
CA TRP A 287 26.56 6.10 -9.27
C TRP A 287 25.15 5.58 -9.00
N THR A 288 24.60 4.80 -9.93
CA THR A 288 23.33 4.08 -9.74
C THR A 288 23.59 2.70 -9.16
N TRP A 289 22.58 2.08 -8.53
CA TRP A 289 22.71 0.70 -8.02
C TRP A 289 23.08 -0.30 -9.12
N ASN A 290 22.49 -0.16 -10.31
CA ASN A 290 22.82 -1.02 -11.45
C ASN A 290 24.29 -0.91 -11.88
N MET A 291 24.89 0.28 -11.82
CA MET A 291 26.31 0.45 -12.13
C MET A 291 27.21 -0.29 -11.13
N ILE A 292 26.85 -0.26 -9.85
CA ILE A 292 27.60 -0.94 -8.78
C ILE A 292 27.47 -2.45 -8.93
N GLU A 293 26.26 -2.97 -9.12
CA GLU A 293 26.04 -4.42 -9.25
C GLU A 293 26.68 -4.98 -10.53
N ALA A 294 26.65 -4.25 -11.64
CA ALA A 294 27.34 -4.65 -12.87
C ALA A 294 28.87 -4.70 -12.70
N ALA A 295 29.43 -3.91 -11.80
CA ALA A 295 30.87 -3.87 -11.50
C ALA A 295 31.30 -4.82 -10.37
N ARG A 296 30.36 -5.53 -9.73
CA ARG A 296 30.65 -6.40 -8.57
C ARG A 296 31.34 -7.70 -9.02
N VAL A 297 32.51 -7.98 -8.45
CA VAL A 297 33.23 -9.25 -8.63
C VAL A 297 33.20 -10.08 -7.34
N SER A 298 33.18 -11.40 -7.46
CA SER A 298 33.16 -12.32 -6.30
C SER A 298 34.54 -12.55 -5.68
N ALA A 299 35.60 -12.32 -6.46
CA ALA A 299 36.99 -12.35 -6.01
C ALA A 299 37.78 -11.33 -6.81
N ALA A 300 38.74 -10.67 -6.16
CA ALA A 300 39.67 -9.79 -6.86
C ALA A 300 40.62 -10.66 -7.72
N PRO A 301 40.92 -10.26 -8.97
CA PRO A 301 41.98 -10.88 -9.77
C PRO A 301 43.36 -10.60 -9.16
N GLU A 302 44.44 -11.18 -9.73
CA GLU A 302 45.79 -10.74 -9.38
C GLU A 302 45.97 -9.26 -9.74
N LEU A 303 46.48 -8.49 -8.77
CA LEU A 303 46.61 -7.03 -8.87
C LEU A 303 48.09 -6.67 -8.99
N ASP A 304 48.44 -5.92 -10.02
CA ASP A 304 49.81 -5.47 -10.28
C ASP A 304 50.18 -4.22 -9.47
N GLU A 305 49.17 -3.41 -9.13
CA GLU A 305 49.32 -2.13 -8.45
C GLU A 305 48.16 -1.93 -7.48
N ILE A 306 48.49 -1.54 -6.23
CA ILE A 306 47.52 -1.38 -5.14
C ILE A 306 47.60 0.05 -4.61
N VAL A 307 46.44 0.70 -4.50
CA VAL A 307 46.25 2.01 -3.89
C VAL A 307 45.35 1.85 -2.67
N VAL A 308 45.79 2.41 -1.54
CA VAL A 308 45.00 2.47 -0.30
C VAL A 308 44.62 3.91 -0.03
N ALA A 309 43.32 4.17 0.11
CA ALA A 309 42.77 5.46 0.48
C ALA A 309 42.08 5.38 1.84
N VAL A 310 42.29 6.40 2.68
CA VAL A 310 41.75 6.48 4.03
C VAL A 310 41.00 7.80 4.19
N ASP A 311 39.77 7.73 4.68
CA ASP A 311 38.94 8.86 5.08
C ASP A 311 38.82 8.88 6.62
N PRO A 312 39.70 9.62 7.31
CA PRO A 312 39.74 9.63 8.77
C PRO A 312 38.55 10.41 9.35
N PRO A 313 38.01 10.00 10.51
CA PRO A 313 36.90 10.70 11.14
C PRO A 313 37.32 12.06 11.69
N ALA A 314 36.43 13.06 11.56
CA ALA A 314 36.70 14.44 11.98
C ALA A 314 36.62 14.67 13.51
N SER A 315 36.10 13.72 14.29
CA SER A 315 35.97 13.83 15.75
C SER A 315 36.23 12.50 16.45
N ALA A 316 36.82 12.57 17.65
CA ALA A 316 37.09 11.40 18.49
C ALA A 316 35.94 11.17 19.49
N GLY A 317 35.57 9.91 19.70
CA GLY A 317 34.61 9.48 20.73
C GLY A 317 33.50 8.54 20.20
N PRO A 318 32.62 8.03 21.09
CA PRO A 318 31.59 7.03 20.75
C PRO A 318 30.52 7.53 19.77
N ALA A 319 30.42 8.84 19.58
CA ALA A 319 29.49 9.50 18.66
C ALA A 319 30.16 9.99 17.36
N GLY A 320 31.45 9.72 17.17
CA GLY A 320 32.18 10.08 15.95
C GLY A 320 31.78 9.20 14.76
N ALA A 321 31.92 9.73 13.55
CA ALA A 321 31.75 8.94 12.33
C ALA A 321 32.77 7.80 12.26
N ALA A 322 32.44 6.70 11.57
CA ALA A 322 33.39 5.63 11.33
C ALA A 322 34.51 6.08 10.37
N CYS A 323 35.71 5.54 10.54
CA CYS A 323 36.81 5.71 9.59
C CYS A 323 36.52 4.92 8.31
N GLY A 324 36.63 5.57 7.14
CA GLY A 324 36.53 4.92 5.84
C GLY A 324 37.90 4.42 5.37
N LEU A 325 37.98 3.20 4.86
CA LEU A 325 39.18 2.67 4.21
C LEU A 325 38.80 1.92 2.94
N ILE A 326 39.46 2.26 1.83
CA ILE A 326 39.28 1.61 0.53
C ILE A 326 40.64 1.10 0.06
N VAL A 327 40.68 -0.16 -0.39
CA VAL A 327 41.81 -0.75 -1.11
C VAL A 327 41.35 -0.98 -2.54
N ALA A 328 41.98 -0.30 -3.49
CA ALA A 328 41.74 -0.47 -4.91
C ALA A 328 43.01 -1.01 -5.57
N GLY A 329 42.88 -1.80 -6.62
CA GLY A 329 44.03 -2.22 -7.40
C GLY A 329 43.71 -2.39 -8.87
N ARG A 330 44.75 -2.35 -9.69
CA ARG A 330 44.69 -2.55 -11.13
C ARG A 330 45.18 -3.95 -11.47
N ALA A 331 44.43 -4.64 -12.33
CA ALA A 331 44.79 -5.94 -12.88
C ALA A 331 45.07 -5.81 -14.37
N GLY A 332 46.25 -6.20 -14.80
CA GLY A 332 46.71 -6.13 -16.19
C GLY A 332 47.08 -4.70 -16.61
N ALA A 333 48.31 -4.53 -17.09
CA ALA A 333 48.66 -3.43 -17.98
C ALA A 333 48.29 -3.79 -19.43
#